data_AF-A0A9E4LWE1-F1
#
_entry.id   AF-A0A9E4LWE1-F1
#
_cell.length_a   1.000
_cell.length_b   1.000
_cell.length_c   1.000
_cell.angle_alpha   90.00
_cell.angle_beta   90.00
_cell.angle_gamma   90.00
#
_symmetry.space_group_name_H-M   'P 1'
#
loop_
_entity.id
_entity.type
_entity.pdbx_description
1 polymer ?
#
loop_
_entity_poly.entity_id
_entity_poly.type
_entity_poly.pdbx_seq_one_letter_code
_entity_poly.pdbx_strand_id
1 'polypeptide(L)'
;MTTAKKSAPNKSATKAKKAAKPAAAAPAPVAKPAPVATPAPVAAPAPVSTTTIGLVLGALLTGGVIATALQSSVVPSSPGNGQSAATDAQIEAYIRANPELILTVVREYSINKEKESKAQAVNLVKTNDGKTVFGNPDGDITIYEFSDYNCGYCKRSFGELMELVQADGNIRVVIKEMPILSQSSYDAAMLSLAAAELGRYDEAHAALMQWPGQLDDAALDQIVADLGLDKNELQEIAASDAIQDILSQNREAAEALGVSGTPAFVIGDEFIPGAMPKDQIEALIADIRNGES
;
A
#
# COMPACT_ATOMS: atom_id res chain seq x y z
N MET A 1 19.89 -85.27 15.15
CA MET A 1 18.67 -84.45 14.99
C MET A 1 18.17 -84.09 16.38
N THR A 2 18.60 -82.97 16.93
CA THR A 2 18.22 -82.53 18.28
C THR A 2 18.45 -81.03 18.42
N THR A 3 17.38 -80.30 18.10
CA THR A 3 16.94 -78.96 18.51
C THR A 3 17.95 -78.03 19.21
N ALA A 4 18.38 -77.00 18.47
CA ALA A 4 19.05 -75.82 18.98
C ALA A 4 18.06 -74.79 19.55
N LYS A 5 18.44 -74.28 20.72
CA LYS A 5 17.79 -73.31 21.60
C LYS A 5 17.63 -71.95 20.92
N LYS A 6 16.40 -71.43 20.78
CA LYS A 6 16.13 -70.06 20.32
C LYS A 6 15.54 -69.24 21.46
N SER A 7 16.26 -68.19 21.85
CA SER A 7 15.92 -67.25 22.91
C SER A 7 14.57 -66.56 22.68
N ALA A 8 13.80 -66.43 23.75
CA ALA A 8 12.62 -65.56 23.82
C ALA A 8 13.05 -64.09 24.07
N PRO A 9 12.27 -63.11 23.58
CA PRO A 9 12.52 -61.69 23.87
C PRO A 9 12.00 -61.29 25.26
N ASN A 10 12.78 -60.42 25.90
CA ASN A 10 12.60 -59.88 27.24
C ASN A 10 11.39 -58.94 27.31
N LYS A 11 10.48 -59.18 28.25
CA LYS A 11 9.39 -58.26 28.63
C LYS A 11 9.94 -57.23 29.61
N SER A 12 10.20 -56.01 29.15
CA SER A 12 10.34 -54.84 30.03
C SER A 12 9.06 -54.00 29.95
N ALA A 13 8.32 -54.03 31.05
CA ALA A 13 7.10 -53.28 31.26
C ALA A 13 7.36 -51.77 31.31
N THR A 14 6.59 -51.06 30.51
CA THR A 14 6.40 -49.61 30.50
C THR A 14 5.83 -49.14 31.84
N LYS A 15 6.59 -48.36 32.60
CA LYS A 15 6.08 -47.59 33.74
C LYS A 15 5.83 -46.16 33.28
N ALA A 16 4.59 -45.88 32.88
CA ALA A 16 4.12 -44.54 32.52
C ALA A 16 4.26 -43.61 33.75
N LYS A 17 5.18 -42.64 33.67
CA LYS A 17 5.28 -41.53 34.61
C LYS A 17 4.13 -40.56 34.31
N LYS A 18 3.14 -40.50 35.20
CA LYS A 18 2.06 -39.51 35.18
C LYS A 18 2.67 -38.13 35.43
N ALA A 19 2.87 -37.36 34.37
CA ALA A 19 3.28 -35.96 34.48
C ALA A 19 2.14 -35.16 35.12
N ALA A 20 2.47 -34.40 36.16
CA ALA A 20 1.54 -33.47 36.79
C ALA A 20 1.20 -32.33 35.82
N LYS A 21 -0.09 -32.07 35.65
CA LYS A 21 -0.64 -30.96 34.87
C LYS A 21 -0.20 -29.63 35.52
N PRO A 22 0.42 -28.68 34.79
CA PRO A 22 0.66 -27.36 35.34
C PRO A 22 -0.68 -26.65 35.56
N ALA A 23 -0.84 -26.04 36.73
CA ALA A 23 -1.97 -25.17 37.02
C ALA A 23 -1.91 -23.95 36.07
N ALA A 24 -3.02 -23.69 35.38
CA ALA A 24 -3.17 -22.52 34.54
C ALA A 24 -3.08 -21.26 35.42
N ALA A 25 -2.11 -20.39 35.11
CA ALA A 25 -2.04 -19.05 35.69
C ALA A 25 -3.26 -18.26 35.23
N ALA A 26 -3.92 -17.58 36.18
CA ALA A 26 -5.04 -16.69 35.88
C ALA A 26 -4.57 -15.53 34.98
N PRO A 27 -5.38 -15.09 34.00
CA PRO A 27 -5.01 -13.96 33.15
C PRO A 27 -4.92 -12.68 33.98
N ALA A 28 -3.87 -11.90 33.72
CA ALA A 28 -3.70 -10.56 34.29
C ALA A 28 -4.86 -9.63 33.85
N PRO A 29 -5.25 -8.67 34.70
CA PRO A 29 -6.32 -7.73 34.35
C PRO A 29 -5.93 -6.88 33.15
N VAL A 30 -6.79 -6.86 32.14
CA VAL A 30 -6.66 -6.01 30.95
C VAL A 30 -6.72 -4.54 31.40
N ALA A 31 -5.64 -3.81 31.17
CA ALA A 31 -5.59 -2.37 31.41
C ALA A 31 -6.57 -1.66 30.48
N LYS A 32 -7.37 -0.74 31.04
CA LYS A 32 -8.35 0.06 30.30
C LYS A 32 -7.61 0.94 29.28
N PRO A 33 -8.05 1.01 28.01
CA PRO A 33 -7.38 1.82 27.00
C PRO A 33 -7.39 3.30 27.40
N ALA A 34 -6.25 3.95 27.21
CA ALA A 34 -6.10 5.38 27.39
C ALA A 34 -6.98 6.15 26.38
N PRO A 35 -7.52 7.33 26.74
CA PRO A 35 -8.31 8.13 25.82
C PRO A 35 -7.44 8.55 24.62
N VAL A 36 -7.94 8.29 23.42
CA VAL A 36 -7.33 8.73 22.16
C VAL A 36 -7.38 10.26 22.12
N ALA A 37 -6.20 10.89 22.03
CA ALA A 37 -6.11 12.33 21.85
C ALA A 37 -6.63 12.72 20.46
N THR A 38 -7.54 13.67 20.41
CA THR A 38 -8.03 14.28 19.18
C THR A 38 -6.88 15.03 18.49
N PRO A 39 -6.65 14.84 17.18
CA PRO A 39 -5.62 15.61 16.47
C PRO A 39 -6.03 17.08 16.39
N ALA A 40 -5.03 17.97 16.53
CA ALA A 40 -5.19 19.40 16.38
C ALA A 40 -5.55 19.76 14.92
N PRO A 41 -6.34 20.83 14.68
CA PRO A 41 -6.70 21.24 13.33
C PRO A 41 -5.47 21.71 12.55
N VAL A 42 -5.31 21.17 11.34
CA VAL A 42 -4.25 21.55 10.40
C VAL A 42 -4.54 22.97 9.89
N ALA A 43 -3.56 23.86 10.04
CA ALA A 43 -3.65 25.24 9.58
C ALA A 43 -3.75 25.30 8.04
N ALA A 44 -4.67 26.14 7.54
CA ALA A 44 -4.86 26.37 6.11
C ALA A 44 -3.62 27.03 5.47
N PRO A 45 -3.28 26.69 4.19
CA PRO A 45 -2.14 27.29 3.51
C PRO A 45 -2.42 28.76 3.14
N ALA A 46 -1.38 29.59 3.25
CA ALA A 46 -1.42 31.02 2.90
C ALA A 46 -1.51 31.23 1.37
N PRO A 47 -2.16 32.31 0.89
CA PRO A 47 -2.29 32.57 -0.54
C PRO A 47 -0.95 33.00 -1.16
N VAL A 48 -0.61 32.35 -2.27
CA VAL A 48 0.56 32.64 -3.10
C VAL A 48 0.36 33.96 -3.86
N SER A 49 1.32 34.88 -3.70
CA SER A 49 1.30 36.20 -4.33
C SER A 49 1.74 36.11 -5.80
N THR A 50 0.87 36.47 -6.73
CA THR A 50 1.18 36.51 -8.17
C THR A 50 1.91 37.82 -8.52
N THR A 51 3.21 37.72 -8.79
CA THR A 51 4.03 38.83 -9.32
C THR A 51 3.77 39.02 -10.82
N THR A 52 3.36 40.22 -11.20
CA THR A 52 3.14 40.65 -12.59
C THR A 52 4.47 40.77 -13.35
N ILE A 53 4.58 40.07 -14.49
CA ILE A 53 5.64 40.23 -15.48
C ILE A 53 5.35 41.51 -16.29
N GLY A 54 6.21 42.53 -16.15
CA GLY A 54 6.16 43.75 -16.96
C GLY A 54 6.83 43.53 -18.31
N LEU A 55 6.07 43.69 -19.40
CA LEU A 55 6.59 43.70 -20.77
C LEU A 55 6.73 45.15 -21.23
N VAL A 56 7.98 45.61 -21.36
CA VAL A 56 8.35 46.92 -21.90
C VAL A 56 8.52 46.77 -23.40
N LEU A 57 7.71 47.47 -24.20
CA LEU A 57 8.02 47.71 -25.60
C LEU A 57 7.66 49.16 -25.96
N GLY A 58 8.70 49.92 -26.33
CA GLY A 58 8.59 51.33 -26.70
C GLY A 58 8.15 51.54 -28.14
N ALA A 59 7.57 52.71 -28.41
CA ALA A 59 7.54 53.32 -29.74
C ALA A 59 7.38 54.84 -29.65
N LEU A 60 8.13 55.51 -30.54
CA LEU A 60 8.33 56.95 -30.69
C LEU A 60 7.09 57.73 -31.17
N LEU A 61 6.95 58.93 -30.60
CA LEU A 61 6.56 60.24 -31.18
C LEU A 61 5.99 60.27 -32.62
N THR A 62 4.80 60.84 -32.81
CA THR A 62 4.55 62.18 -33.42
C THR A 62 3.06 62.38 -33.77
N GLY A 63 2.56 63.61 -33.59
CA GLY A 63 1.35 64.12 -34.27
C GLY A 63 0.10 64.23 -33.40
N GLY A 64 -0.29 65.45 -33.06
CA GLY A 64 -1.34 65.74 -32.08
C GLY A 64 -2.77 65.68 -32.63
N VAL A 65 -3.72 65.54 -31.69
CA VAL A 65 -4.99 66.27 -31.65
C VAL A 65 -5.34 66.44 -30.17
N ILE A 66 -5.49 67.67 -29.71
CA ILE A 66 -6.00 67.98 -28.37
C ILE A 66 -7.51 67.73 -28.41
N ALA A 67 -7.95 66.57 -27.94
CA ALA A 67 -9.35 66.33 -27.59
C ALA A 67 -9.47 66.50 -26.07
N THR A 68 -10.06 67.62 -25.65
CA THR A 68 -10.53 67.83 -24.28
C THR A 68 -11.68 66.87 -23.98
N ALA A 69 -11.33 65.64 -23.62
CA ALA A 69 -12.27 64.71 -23.03
C ALA A 69 -12.51 65.12 -21.56
N LEU A 70 -13.74 65.53 -21.26
CA LEU A 70 -14.27 65.57 -19.91
C LEU A 70 -14.07 64.18 -19.31
N GLN A 71 -13.05 64.03 -18.47
CA GLN A 71 -12.85 62.81 -17.69
C GLN A 71 -13.96 62.73 -16.64
N SER A 72 -15.05 62.08 -17.00
CA SER A 72 -15.91 61.46 -16.01
C SER A 72 -15.05 60.46 -15.26
N SER A 73 -14.74 60.74 -14.00
CA SER A 73 -14.10 59.81 -13.09
C SER A 73 -15.06 58.67 -12.80
N VAL A 74 -15.28 57.78 -13.78
CA VAL A 74 -15.82 56.46 -13.52
C VAL A 74 -14.68 55.68 -12.88
N VAL A 75 -14.65 55.73 -11.55
CA VAL A 75 -13.94 54.70 -10.78
C VAL A 75 -14.55 53.38 -11.25
N PRO A 76 -13.78 52.43 -11.81
CA PRO A 76 -14.31 51.11 -12.06
C PRO A 76 -14.57 50.52 -10.68
N SER A 77 -15.82 50.55 -10.24
CA SER A 77 -16.28 49.73 -9.15
C SER A 77 -15.96 48.31 -9.55
N SER A 78 -14.96 47.72 -8.89
CA SER A 78 -14.84 46.27 -8.81
C SER A 78 -16.24 45.73 -8.49
N PRO A 79 -16.74 44.66 -9.15
CA PRO A 79 -17.99 44.03 -8.75
C PRO A 79 -17.75 43.34 -7.40
N GLY A 80 -17.72 44.15 -6.34
CA GLY A 80 -17.83 43.73 -4.97
C GLY A 80 -19.25 43.25 -4.77
N ASN A 81 -19.38 41.95 -4.53
CA ASN A 81 -20.49 41.23 -3.92
C ASN A 81 -21.70 42.12 -3.54
N GLY A 82 -22.60 42.30 -4.50
CA GLY A 82 -23.92 42.90 -4.31
C GLY A 82 -25.01 41.89 -3.92
N GLN A 83 -24.65 40.76 -3.30
CA GLN A 83 -25.62 39.86 -2.65
C GLN A 83 -25.69 40.25 -1.17
N SER A 84 -26.79 40.92 -0.85
CA SER A 84 -27.02 41.72 0.35
C SER A 84 -27.16 40.91 1.65
N ALA A 85 -27.11 41.57 2.80
CA ALA A 85 -27.50 41.03 4.10
C ALA A 85 -28.93 40.42 4.13
N ALA A 86 -29.81 40.78 3.18
CA ALA A 86 -31.12 40.14 3.03
C ALA A 86 -31.00 38.70 2.48
N THR A 87 -30.00 38.44 1.65
CA THR A 87 -29.63 37.09 1.18
C THR A 87 -29.01 36.26 2.30
N ASP A 88 -28.15 36.85 3.13
CA ASP A 88 -27.54 36.16 4.28
C ASP A 88 -28.58 35.76 5.33
N ALA A 89 -29.52 36.66 5.66
CA ALA A 89 -30.61 36.38 6.58
C ALA A 89 -31.58 35.30 6.04
N GLN A 90 -31.80 35.27 4.72
CA GLN A 90 -32.59 34.23 4.06
C GLN A 90 -31.86 32.87 4.07
N ILE A 91 -30.55 32.85 3.83
CA ILE A 91 -29.71 31.65 3.91
C ILE A 91 -29.70 31.12 5.36
N GLU A 92 -29.52 32.00 6.35
CA GLU A 92 -29.55 31.61 7.76
C GLU A 92 -30.91 31.06 8.17
N ALA A 93 -32.01 31.73 7.78
CA ALA A 93 -33.37 31.25 8.05
C ALA A 93 -33.63 29.89 7.39
N TYR A 94 -33.15 29.68 6.16
CA TYR A 94 -33.27 28.41 5.46
C TYR A 94 -32.44 27.31 6.16
N ILE A 95 -31.18 27.56 6.51
CA ILE A 95 -30.34 26.59 7.22
C ILE A 95 -30.95 26.24 8.59
N ARG A 96 -31.49 27.22 9.33
CA ARG A 96 -32.17 26.99 10.62
C ARG A 96 -33.48 26.22 10.47
N ALA A 97 -34.20 26.42 9.36
CA ALA A 97 -35.43 25.70 9.04
C ALA A 97 -35.19 24.28 8.51
N ASN A 98 -33.97 23.98 8.03
CA ASN A 98 -33.58 22.70 7.44
C ASN A 98 -32.27 22.15 8.07
N PRO A 99 -32.22 21.91 9.40
CA PRO A 99 -31.00 21.46 10.08
C PRO A 99 -30.46 20.12 9.55
N GLU A 100 -31.32 19.25 9.02
CA GLU A 100 -30.95 17.99 8.38
C GLU A 100 -30.10 18.18 7.11
N LEU A 101 -30.26 19.30 6.39
CA LEU A 101 -29.44 19.61 5.23
C LEU A 101 -27.96 19.76 5.62
N ILE A 102 -27.66 20.40 6.75
CA ILE A 102 -26.28 20.52 7.24
C ILE A 102 -25.70 19.14 7.51
N LEU A 103 -26.46 18.26 8.18
CA LEU A 103 -25.99 16.91 8.50
C LEU A 103 -25.69 16.10 7.23
N THR A 104 -26.54 16.20 6.21
CA THR A 104 -26.34 15.54 4.92
C THR A 104 -25.12 16.09 4.20
N VAL A 105 -24.99 17.41 4.07
CA VAL A 105 -23.86 18.05 3.37
C VAL A 105 -22.52 17.71 4.05
N VAL A 106 -22.47 17.76 5.39
CA VAL A 106 -21.25 17.39 6.13
C VAL A 106 -20.91 15.92 5.92
N ARG A 107 -21.90 15.02 5.95
CA ARG A 107 -21.69 13.59 5.71
C ARG A 107 -21.17 13.33 4.30
N GLU A 108 -21.81 13.90 3.28
CA GLU A 108 -21.41 13.76 1.88
C GLU A 108 -20.01 14.31 1.65
N TYR A 109 -19.70 15.48 2.22
CA TYR A 109 -18.36 16.05 2.19
C TYR A 109 -17.32 15.09 2.80
N SER A 110 -17.60 14.51 3.98
CA SER A 110 -16.71 13.54 4.62
C SER A 110 -16.50 12.28 3.78
N ILE A 111 -17.57 11.71 3.21
CA ILE A 111 -17.50 10.53 2.32
C ILE A 111 -16.66 10.84 1.08
N ASN A 112 -16.89 12.00 0.44
CA ASN A 112 -16.14 12.40 -0.75
C ASN A 112 -14.66 12.61 -0.40
N LYS A 113 -14.37 13.22 0.75
CA LYS A 113 -12.98 13.39 1.21
C LYS A 113 -12.28 12.08 1.50
N GLU A 114 -12.98 11.13 2.11
CA GLU A 114 -12.44 9.79 2.33
C GLU A 114 -12.18 9.07 1.00
N LYS A 115 -13.10 9.17 0.04
CA LYS A 115 -12.92 8.61 -1.31
C LYS A 115 -11.73 9.21 -2.04
N GLU A 116 -11.57 10.53 -2.01
CA GLU A 116 -10.41 11.23 -2.57
C GLU A 116 -9.11 10.76 -1.91
N SER A 117 -9.09 10.63 -0.59
CA SER A 117 -7.93 10.16 0.18
C SER A 117 -7.57 8.71 -0.17
N LYS A 118 -8.56 7.81 -0.26
CA LYS A 118 -8.34 6.41 -0.66
C LYS A 118 -7.78 6.33 -2.08
N ALA A 119 -8.32 7.09 -3.02
CA ALA A 119 -7.84 7.13 -4.40
C ALA A 119 -6.38 7.62 -4.48
N GLN A 120 -6.02 8.64 -3.68
CA GLN A 120 -4.63 9.10 -3.58
C GLN A 120 -3.71 8.02 -3.01
N ALA A 121 -4.13 7.31 -1.95
CA ALA A 121 -3.35 6.21 -1.38
C ALA A 121 -3.17 5.04 -2.37
N VAL A 122 -4.22 4.66 -3.10
CA VAL A 122 -4.14 3.67 -4.18
C VAL A 122 -3.15 4.12 -5.27
N ASN A 123 -3.16 5.39 -5.64
CA ASN A 123 -2.22 5.91 -6.64
C ASN A 123 -0.76 5.83 -6.17
N LEU A 124 -0.48 6.04 -4.88
CA LEU A 124 0.86 5.84 -4.32
C LEU A 124 1.34 4.40 -4.51
N VAL A 125 0.47 3.40 -4.30
CA VAL A 125 0.78 1.98 -4.52
C VAL A 125 1.15 1.73 -5.99
N LYS A 126 0.44 2.36 -6.92
CA LYS A 126 0.65 2.25 -8.37
C LYS A 126 1.89 2.98 -8.88
N THR A 127 2.62 3.67 -8.00
CA THR A 127 3.91 4.27 -8.35
C THR A 127 5.06 3.32 -8.03
N ASN A 128 6.20 3.51 -8.69
CA ASN A 128 7.45 2.82 -8.39
C ASN A 128 7.27 1.29 -8.36
N ASP A 129 6.70 0.76 -9.44
CA ASP A 129 6.55 -0.69 -9.63
C ASP A 129 7.91 -1.41 -9.64
N GLY A 130 9.00 -0.66 -9.86
CA GLY A 130 10.36 -1.15 -9.75
C GLY A 130 10.63 -2.32 -10.70
N LYS A 131 11.42 -3.27 -10.22
CA LYS A 131 11.77 -4.51 -10.93
C LYS A 131 11.14 -5.74 -10.25
N THR A 132 10.17 -5.54 -9.37
CA THR A 132 9.50 -6.59 -8.59
C THR A 132 8.22 -7.07 -9.28
N VAL A 133 8.32 -7.32 -10.59
CA VAL A 133 7.19 -7.64 -11.47
C VAL A 133 7.32 -9.07 -11.94
N PHE A 134 6.24 -9.85 -11.85
CA PHE A 134 6.11 -11.16 -12.50
C PHE A 134 4.79 -11.29 -13.28
N GLY A 135 4.68 -12.35 -14.09
CA GLY A 135 3.57 -12.53 -15.02
C GLY A 135 3.80 -11.81 -16.34
N ASN A 136 2.74 -11.24 -16.92
CA ASN A 136 2.85 -10.43 -18.14
C ASN A 136 3.17 -8.97 -17.75
N PRO A 137 4.37 -8.43 -18.03
CA PRO A 137 4.70 -7.03 -17.72
C PRO A 137 3.84 -6.01 -18.48
N ASP A 138 3.20 -6.43 -19.57
CA ASP A 138 2.26 -5.65 -20.38
C ASP A 138 0.80 -6.07 -20.16
N GLY A 139 0.52 -6.75 -19.04
CA GLY A 139 -0.82 -7.23 -18.69
C GLY A 139 -1.85 -6.10 -18.58
N ASP A 140 -3.09 -6.37 -18.96
CA ASP A 140 -4.19 -5.39 -18.90
C ASP A 140 -4.66 -5.09 -17.48
N ILE A 141 -4.40 -6.03 -16.57
CA ILE A 141 -4.71 -5.94 -15.15
C ILE A 141 -3.42 -6.05 -14.36
N THR A 142 -3.20 -5.09 -13.46
CA THR A 142 -2.11 -5.17 -12.48
C THR A 142 -2.65 -5.49 -11.10
N ILE A 143 -2.14 -6.56 -10.51
CA ILE A 143 -2.32 -6.92 -9.10
C ILE A 143 -1.10 -6.40 -8.34
N TYR A 144 -1.30 -5.48 -7.41
CA TYR A 144 -0.28 -5.10 -6.45
C TYR A 144 -0.47 -5.90 -5.18
N GLU A 145 0.56 -6.58 -4.68
CA GLU A 145 0.51 -7.31 -3.42
C GLU A 145 1.57 -6.79 -2.44
N PHE A 146 1.12 -6.32 -1.27
CA PHE A 146 2.00 -6.14 -0.12
C PHE A 146 2.30 -7.49 0.52
N SER A 147 3.56 -7.90 0.50
CA SER A 147 3.96 -9.26 0.84
C SER A 147 5.15 -9.32 1.79
N ASP A 148 5.22 -10.40 2.58
CA ASP A 148 6.32 -10.70 3.50
C ASP A 148 6.68 -12.19 3.36
N TYR A 149 7.96 -12.50 3.13
CA TYR A 149 8.43 -13.86 2.88
C TYR A 149 8.29 -14.83 4.05
N ASN A 150 8.09 -14.35 5.29
CA ASN A 150 7.78 -15.20 6.44
C ASN A 150 6.27 -15.29 6.73
N CYS A 151 5.43 -14.61 5.96
CA CYS A 151 3.99 -14.67 6.14
C CYS A 151 3.41 -15.96 5.52
N GLY A 152 2.86 -16.83 6.36
CA GLY A 152 2.24 -18.07 5.89
C GLY A 152 1.03 -17.88 4.96
N TYR A 153 0.31 -16.75 5.06
CA TYR A 153 -0.76 -16.42 4.11
C TYR A 153 -0.18 -15.95 2.77
N CYS A 154 0.87 -15.12 2.75
CA CYS A 154 1.58 -14.74 1.51
C CYS A 154 2.09 -15.96 0.75
N LYS A 155 2.73 -16.91 1.44
CA LYS A 155 3.20 -18.16 0.82
C LYS A 155 2.07 -18.97 0.16
N ARG A 156 0.85 -18.95 0.72
CA ARG A 156 -0.33 -19.58 0.10
C ARG A 156 -0.85 -18.79 -1.08
N SER A 157 -1.00 -17.47 -0.91
CA SER A 157 -1.45 -16.56 -1.97
C SER A 157 -0.52 -16.58 -3.18
N PHE A 158 0.79 -16.73 -3.00
CA PHE A 158 1.75 -16.87 -4.10
C PHE A 158 1.40 -18.05 -5.02
N GLY A 159 1.07 -19.21 -4.46
CA GLY A 159 0.65 -20.37 -5.26
C GLY A 159 -0.63 -20.12 -6.05
N GLU A 160 -1.63 -19.51 -5.40
CA GLU A 160 -2.91 -19.15 -6.02
C GLU A 160 -2.75 -18.12 -7.14
N LEU A 161 -1.95 -17.07 -6.91
CA LEU A 161 -1.63 -16.05 -7.90
C LEU A 161 -0.87 -16.63 -9.09
N MET A 162 0.05 -17.57 -8.86
CA MET A 162 0.81 -18.16 -9.96
C MET A 162 -0.05 -18.98 -10.89
N GLU A 163 -0.98 -19.77 -10.34
CA GLU A 163 -1.96 -20.48 -11.15
C GLU A 163 -2.89 -19.52 -11.91
N LEU A 164 -3.31 -18.43 -11.27
CA LEU A 164 -4.16 -17.41 -11.87
C LEU A 164 -3.47 -16.71 -13.05
N VAL A 165 -2.26 -16.21 -12.82
CA VAL A 165 -1.43 -15.53 -13.84
C VAL A 165 -1.17 -16.46 -15.02
N GLN A 166 -0.89 -17.75 -14.75
CA GLN A 166 -0.66 -18.74 -15.81
C GLN A 166 -1.95 -19.05 -16.59
N ALA A 167 -3.09 -19.16 -15.92
CA ALA A 167 -4.37 -19.46 -16.56
C ALA A 167 -4.88 -18.30 -17.43
N ASP A 168 -4.71 -17.07 -16.96
CA ASP A 168 -5.16 -15.86 -17.65
C ASP A 168 -4.22 -15.42 -18.78
N GLY A 169 -2.91 -15.43 -18.50
CA GLY A 169 -1.86 -15.03 -19.45
C GLY A 169 -1.75 -13.52 -19.70
N ASN A 170 -2.67 -12.70 -19.19
CA ASN A 170 -2.67 -11.24 -19.39
C ASN A 170 -2.64 -10.45 -18.07
N ILE A 171 -2.27 -11.09 -16.96
CA ILE A 171 -2.15 -10.45 -15.64
C ILE A 171 -0.70 -10.07 -15.38
N ARG A 172 -0.52 -8.84 -14.90
CA ARG A 172 0.71 -8.31 -14.32
C ARG A 172 0.62 -8.38 -12.80
N VAL A 173 1.67 -8.85 -12.13
CA VAL A 173 1.75 -8.79 -10.67
C VAL A 173 2.96 -7.99 -10.24
N VAL A 174 2.75 -7.05 -9.32
CA VAL A 174 3.79 -6.21 -8.72
C VAL A 174 3.82 -6.48 -7.22
N ILE A 175 4.99 -6.89 -6.73
CA ILE A 175 5.18 -7.13 -5.30
C ILE A 175 5.71 -5.85 -4.64
N LYS A 176 5.00 -5.45 -3.59
CA LYS A 176 5.38 -4.38 -2.68
C LYS A 176 5.95 -5.04 -1.42
N GLU A 177 7.27 -5.20 -1.44
CA GLU A 177 8.03 -5.79 -0.31
C GLU A 177 7.70 -5.05 1.00
N MET A 178 7.14 -5.79 1.96
CA MET A 178 6.68 -5.26 3.24
C MET A 178 7.14 -6.15 4.40
N PRO A 179 8.46 -6.18 4.69
CA PRO A 179 9.04 -7.03 5.73
C PRO A 179 8.69 -6.51 7.14
N ILE A 180 7.63 -7.05 7.74
CA ILE A 180 7.07 -6.58 9.02
C ILE A 180 7.09 -7.65 10.12
N LEU A 181 7.39 -8.90 9.79
CA LEU A 181 7.24 -10.02 10.73
C LEU A 181 8.51 -10.34 11.53
N SER A 182 9.69 -10.21 10.92
CA SER A 182 10.97 -10.52 11.57
C SER A 182 12.15 -9.82 10.89
N GLN A 183 13.33 -9.90 11.51
CA GLN A 183 14.57 -9.47 10.87
C GLN A 183 14.83 -10.28 9.58
N SER A 184 14.60 -11.60 9.61
CA SER A 184 14.79 -12.42 8.43
C SER A 184 13.80 -12.11 7.30
N SER A 185 12.64 -11.51 7.59
CA SER A 185 11.76 -10.95 6.55
C SER A 185 12.44 -9.79 5.84
N TYR A 186 13.10 -8.90 6.59
CA TYR A 186 13.85 -7.79 6.03
C TYR A 186 15.01 -8.31 5.17
N ASP A 187 15.80 -9.24 5.69
CA ASP A 187 16.95 -9.79 4.96
C ASP A 187 16.51 -10.51 3.66
N ALA A 188 15.36 -11.21 3.70
CA ALA A 188 14.76 -11.82 2.51
C ALA A 188 14.28 -10.79 1.47
N ALA A 189 13.66 -9.69 1.92
CA ALA A 189 13.25 -8.59 1.04
C ALA A 189 14.46 -7.87 0.42
N MET A 190 15.55 -7.70 1.18
CA MET A 190 16.79 -7.15 0.65
C MET A 190 17.39 -8.06 -0.43
N LEU A 191 17.38 -9.38 -0.20
CA LEU A 191 17.83 -10.37 -1.19
C LEU A 191 16.99 -10.32 -2.45
N SER A 192 15.65 -10.32 -2.34
CA SER A 192 14.75 -10.29 -3.50
C SER A 192 14.95 -9.02 -4.34
N LEU A 193 15.06 -7.86 -3.69
CA LEU A 193 15.28 -6.58 -4.38
C LEU A 193 16.67 -6.51 -5.02
N ALA A 194 17.71 -7.03 -4.37
CA ALA A 194 19.04 -7.12 -4.96
C ALA A 194 19.06 -8.06 -6.17
N ALA A 195 18.37 -9.21 -6.09
CA ALA A 195 18.20 -10.11 -7.23
C ALA A 195 17.40 -9.45 -8.38
N ALA A 196 16.46 -8.56 -8.07
CA ALA A 196 15.73 -7.79 -9.07
C ALA A 196 16.66 -6.87 -9.88
N GLU A 197 17.64 -6.23 -9.24
CA GLU A 197 18.65 -5.42 -9.93
C GLU A 197 19.50 -6.24 -10.91
N LEU A 198 19.70 -7.53 -10.62
CA LEU A 198 20.38 -8.49 -11.49
C LEU A 198 19.46 -9.12 -12.55
N GLY A 199 18.17 -8.74 -12.61
CA GLY A 199 17.19 -9.32 -13.53
C GLY A 199 16.77 -10.75 -13.16
N ARG A 200 16.96 -11.15 -11.90
CA ARG A 200 16.70 -12.49 -11.36
C ARG A 200 15.57 -12.48 -10.31
N TYR A 201 14.67 -11.49 -10.38
CA TYR A 201 13.60 -11.32 -9.37
C TYR A 201 12.70 -12.55 -9.26
N ASP A 202 12.13 -13.01 -10.38
CA ASP A 202 11.14 -14.10 -10.39
C ASP A 202 11.67 -15.37 -9.72
N GLU A 203 12.92 -15.73 -10.01
CA GLU A 203 13.58 -16.90 -9.44
C GLU A 203 13.81 -16.75 -7.93
N ALA A 204 14.27 -15.57 -7.49
CA ALA A 204 14.49 -15.28 -6.08
C ALA A 204 13.16 -15.23 -5.30
N HIS A 205 12.17 -14.51 -5.81
CA HIS A 205 10.85 -14.38 -5.20
C HIS A 205 10.18 -15.76 -5.06
N ALA A 206 10.20 -16.58 -6.11
CA ALA A 206 9.64 -17.93 -6.07
C ALA A 206 10.36 -18.81 -5.04
N ALA A 207 11.70 -18.81 -5.01
CA ALA A 207 12.48 -19.60 -4.06
C ALA A 207 12.19 -19.20 -2.60
N LEU A 208 12.12 -17.90 -2.32
CA LEU A 208 11.81 -17.37 -0.97
C LEU A 208 10.38 -17.70 -0.55
N MET A 209 9.39 -17.53 -1.43
CA MET A 209 7.99 -17.84 -1.13
C MET A 209 7.76 -19.33 -0.94
N GLN A 210 8.39 -20.18 -1.77
CA GLN A 210 8.23 -21.64 -1.70
C GLN A 210 9.08 -22.29 -0.59
N TRP A 211 10.00 -21.56 0.04
CA TRP A 211 10.82 -22.09 1.12
C TRP A 211 9.94 -22.66 2.25
N PRO A 212 10.16 -23.92 2.67
CA PRO A 212 9.36 -24.55 3.71
C PRO A 212 9.69 -23.98 5.10
N GLY A 213 8.69 -23.39 5.75
CA GLY A 213 8.84 -22.84 7.10
C GLY A 213 9.38 -21.41 7.10
N GLN A 214 10.01 -21.03 8.22
CA GLN A 214 10.55 -19.70 8.42
C GLN A 214 11.92 -19.59 7.73
N LEU A 215 12.19 -18.44 7.12
CA LEU A 215 13.50 -18.08 6.60
C LEU A 215 14.43 -17.67 7.75
N ASP A 216 15.64 -18.20 7.72
CA ASP A 216 16.78 -17.80 8.53
C ASP A 216 18.01 -17.61 7.64
N ASP A 217 19.13 -17.17 8.22
CA ASP A 217 20.37 -16.89 7.46
C ASP A 217 20.85 -18.11 6.65
N ALA A 218 20.68 -19.32 7.20
CA ALA A 218 21.09 -20.54 6.52
C ALA A 218 20.19 -20.86 5.32
N ALA A 219 18.88 -20.63 5.44
CA ALA A 219 17.93 -20.75 4.34
C ALA A 219 18.24 -19.75 3.23
N LEU A 220 18.50 -18.48 3.58
CA LEU A 220 18.85 -17.45 2.60
C LEU A 220 20.15 -17.79 1.87
N ASP A 221 21.18 -18.24 2.58
CA ASP A 221 22.45 -18.67 1.98
C ASP A 221 22.27 -19.87 1.04
N GLN A 222 21.42 -20.83 1.41
CA GLN A 222 21.09 -21.95 0.56
C GLN A 222 20.37 -21.51 -0.72
N ILE A 223 19.40 -20.61 -0.61
CA ILE A 223 18.67 -20.06 -1.77
C ILE A 223 19.62 -19.32 -2.72
N VAL A 224 20.50 -18.46 -2.19
CA VAL A 224 21.52 -17.76 -3.00
C VAL A 224 22.39 -18.76 -3.76
N ALA A 225 22.85 -19.82 -3.09
CA ALA A 225 23.68 -20.85 -3.69
C ALA A 225 22.93 -21.64 -4.77
N ASP A 226 21.69 -22.05 -4.51
CA ASP A 226 20.86 -22.81 -5.45
C ASP A 226 20.52 -22.02 -6.72
N LEU A 227 20.36 -20.70 -6.59
CA LEU A 227 20.16 -19.79 -7.71
C LEU A 227 21.46 -19.40 -8.44
N GLY A 228 22.62 -19.81 -7.91
CA GLY A 228 23.93 -19.46 -8.45
C GLY A 228 24.22 -17.96 -8.42
N LEU A 229 23.66 -17.24 -7.45
CA LEU A 229 23.89 -15.81 -7.26
C LEU A 229 25.15 -15.59 -6.40
N ASP A 230 25.89 -14.51 -6.65
CA ASP A 230 27.03 -14.15 -5.80
C ASP A 230 26.54 -13.41 -4.55
N LYS A 231 26.81 -13.98 -3.38
CA LYS A 231 26.37 -13.41 -2.10
C LYS A 231 26.96 -12.02 -1.84
N ASN A 232 28.21 -11.78 -2.21
CA ASN A 232 28.85 -10.49 -1.95
C ASN A 232 28.28 -9.40 -2.88
N GLU A 233 28.04 -9.74 -4.15
CA GLU A 233 27.37 -8.85 -5.10
C GLU A 233 25.96 -8.48 -4.62
N LEU A 234 25.16 -9.46 -4.18
CA LEU A 234 23.84 -9.20 -3.61
C LEU A 234 23.91 -8.29 -2.38
N GLN A 235 24.88 -8.51 -1.48
CA GLN A 235 25.06 -7.69 -0.28
C GLN A 235 25.45 -6.24 -0.61
N GLU A 236 26.30 -6.04 -1.62
CA GLU A 236 26.69 -4.71 -2.09
C GLU A 236 25.49 -3.96 -2.69
N ILE A 237 24.71 -4.63 -3.54
CA ILE A 237 23.50 -4.04 -4.14
C ILE A 237 22.46 -3.72 -3.06
N ALA A 238 22.22 -4.67 -2.14
CA ALA A 238 21.29 -4.49 -1.04
C ALA A 238 21.67 -3.30 -0.14
N ALA A 239 22.95 -3.01 0.02
CA ALA A 239 23.40 -1.87 0.82
C ALA A 239 23.16 -0.50 0.17
N SER A 240 22.69 -0.44 -1.08
CA SER A 240 22.46 0.82 -1.78
C SER A 240 21.22 1.58 -1.27
N ASP A 241 21.30 2.90 -1.30
CA ASP A 241 20.18 3.79 -0.94
C ASP A 241 18.94 3.52 -1.80
N ALA A 242 19.12 3.13 -3.06
CA ALA A 242 18.02 2.81 -3.97
C ALA A 242 17.12 1.66 -3.45
N ILE A 243 17.70 0.63 -2.84
CA ILE A 243 16.93 -0.50 -2.28
C ILE A 243 16.20 -0.06 -1.00
N GLN A 244 16.85 0.75 -0.15
CA GLN A 244 16.23 1.30 1.05
C GLN A 244 15.05 2.22 0.70
N ASP A 245 15.20 3.03 -0.34
CA ASP A 245 14.16 3.93 -0.84
C ASP A 245 12.92 3.15 -1.33
N ILE A 246 13.10 2.01 -1.99
CA ILE A 246 11.98 1.13 -2.40
C ILE A 246 11.19 0.66 -1.18
N LEU A 247 11.87 0.16 -0.13
CA LEU A 247 11.19 -0.30 1.08
C LEU A 247 10.50 0.84 1.82
N SER A 248 11.12 2.03 1.85
CA SER A 248 10.54 3.23 2.44
C SER A 248 9.26 3.66 1.72
N GLN A 249 9.27 3.69 0.39
CA GLN A 249 8.10 4.04 -0.43
C GLN A 249 6.99 3.00 -0.31
N ASN A 250 7.31 1.71 -0.27
CA ASN A 250 6.33 0.67 -0.03
C ASN A 250 5.67 0.84 1.34
N ARG A 251 6.44 1.19 2.38
CA ARG A 251 5.91 1.47 3.71
C ARG A 251 5.01 2.71 3.71
N GLU A 252 5.39 3.79 3.04
CA GLU A 252 4.57 4.99 2.92
C GLU A 252 3.23 4.69 2.22
N ALA A 253 3.27 3.94 1.12
CA ALA A 253 2.07 3.50 0.41
C ALA A 253 1.18 2.60 1.28
N ALA A 254 1.78 1.67 2.03
CA ALA A 254 1.07 0.81 2.98
C ALA A 254 0.39 1.63 4.10
N GLU A 255 1.09 2.59 4.69
CA GLU A 255 0.57 3.47 5.73
C GLU A 255 -0.58 4.36 5.21
N ALA A 256 -0.41 4.95 4.03
CA ALA A 256 -1.44 5.78 3.40
C ALA A 256 -2.74 4.99 3.12
N LEU A 257 -2.62 3.70 2.80
CA LEU A 257 -3.75 2.82 2.51
C LEU A 257 -4.30 2.10 3.77
N GLY A 258 -3.63 2.24 4.92
CA GLY A 258 -4.01 1.60 6.18
C GLY A 258 -3.73 0.10 6.21
N VAL A 259 -2.72 -0.37 5.47
CA VAL A 259 -2.29 -1.78 5.49
C VAL A 259 -1.68 -2.11 6.85
N SER A 260 -2.31 -3.02 7.58
CA SER A 260 -1.87 -3.44 8.92
C SER A 260 -1.29 -4.86 8.96
N GLY A 261 -1.15 -5.53 7.82
CA GLY A 261 -0.68 -6.91 7.72
C GLY A 261 -0.55 -7.38 6.27
N THR A 262 0.05 -8.56 6.10
CA THR A 262 0.26 -9.20 4.78
C THR A 262 -0.46 -10.56 4.69
N PRO A 263 -0.89 -10.99 3.48
CA PRO A 263 -0.89 -10.21 2.25
C PRO A 263 -1.98 -9.13 2.27
N ALA A 264 -1.83 -8.11 1.44
CA ALA A 264 -2.89 -7.16 1.12
C ALA A 264 -2.77 -6.76 -0.36
N PHE A 265 -3.90 -6.57 -1.04
CA PHE A 265 -3.90 -6.39 -2.49
C PHE A 265 -4.49 -5.05 -2.90
N VAL A 266 -4.01 -4.52 -4.03
CA VAL A 266 -4.67 -3.48 -4.80
C VAL A 266 -4.87 -4.00 -6.22
N ILE A 267 -6.12 -4.05 -6.69
CA ILE A 267 -6.50 -4.51 -8.03
C ILE A 267 -7.49 -3.51 -8.59
N GLY A 268 -7.15 -2.86 -9.71
CA GLY A 268 -7.90 -1.70 -10.17
C GLY A 268 -7.84 -0.58 -9.11
N ASP A 269 -9.00 -0.11 -8.66
CA ASP A 269 -9.11 0.88 -7.56
C ASP A 269 -9.52 0.25 -6.22
N GLU A 270 -9.65 -1.07 -6.18
CA GLU A 270 -10.04 -1.80 -4.99
C GLU A 270 -8.85 -2.16 -4.12
N PHE A 271 -8.99 -1.86 -2.82
CA PHE A 271 -8.05 -2.26 -1.78
C PHE A 271 -8.64 -3.41 -0.98
N ILE A 272 -7.87 -4.50 -0.89
CA ILE A 272 -8.29 -5.76 -0.32
C ILE A 272 -7.35 -6.09 0.86
N PRO A 273 -7.79 -5.87 2.10
CA PRO A 273 -6.97 -6.22 3.26
C PRO A 273 -7.00 -7.73 3.51
N GLY A 274 -5.83 -8.36 3.59
CA GLY A 274 -5.70 -9.78 3.89
C GLY A 274 -5.70 -10.68 2.65
N ALA A 275 -5.55 -11.98 2.90
CA ALA A 275 -5.62 -12.99 1.85
C ALA A 275 -7.02 -13.06 1.25
N MET A 276 -7.08 -13.11 -0.07
CA MET A 276 -8.30 -13.34 -0.84
C MET A 276 -8.14 -14.64 -1.63
N PRO A 277 -9.14 -15.55 -1.62
CA PRO A 277 -9.13 -16.74 -2.43
C PRO A 277 -9.04 -16.44 -3.93
N LYS A 278 -8.31 -17.28 -4.68
CA LYS A 278 -8.16 -17.20 -6.14
C LYS A 278 -9.46 -16.92 -6.91
N ASP A 279 -10.56 -17.62 -6.60
CA ASP A 279 -11.85 -17.49 -7.30
C ASP A 279 -12.48 -16.08 -7.12
N GLN A 280 -12.24 -15.45 -5.97
CA GLN A 280 -12.68 -14.07 -5.73
C GLN A 280 -11.80 -13.06 -6.46
N ILE A 281 -10.49 -13.31 -6.55
CA ILE A 281 -9.58 -12.49 -7.37
C ILE A 281 -10.01 -12.60 -8.84
N GLU A 282 -10.27 -13.80 -9.35
CA GLU A 282 -10.77 -14.03 -10.71
C GLU A 282 -12.06 -13.27 -11.00
N ALA A 283 -13.04 -13.34 -10.10
CA ALA A 283 -14.30 -12.62 -10.24
C ALA A 283 -14.09 -11.09 -10.27
N LEU A 284 -13.28 -10.55 -9.35
CA LEU A 284 -12.98 -9.12 -9.32
C LEU A 284 -12.28 -8.66 -10.61
N ILE A 285 -11.34 -9.45 -11.13
CA ILE A 285 -10.66 -9.15 -12.40
C ILE A 285 -11.65 -9.13 -13.57
N ALA A 286 -12.60 -10.07 -13.60
CA ALA A 286 -13.64 -10.10 -14.62
C ALA A 286 -14.53 -8.84 -14.54
N ASP A 287 -14.97 -8.46 -13.34
CA ASP A 287 -15.77 -7.24 -13.12
C ASP A 287 -15.01 -5.99 -13.59
N ILE A 288 -13.72 -5.88 -13.27
CA ILE A 288 -12.86 -4.76 -13.72
C ILE A 288 -12.79 -4.70 -15.25
N ARG A 289 -12.55 -5.83 -15.92
CA ARG A 289 -12.46 -5.88 -17.39
C ARG A 289 -13.79 -5.55 -18.07
N ASN A 290 -14.92 -5.86 -17.42
CA ASN A 290 -16.25 -5.52 -17.90
C ASN A 290 -16.66 -4.06 -17.59
N GLY A 291 -15.90 -3.36 -16.75
CA GLY A 291 -16.22 -2.00 -16.29
C GLY A 291 -17.31 -1.96 -15.22
N GLU A 292 -17.42 -3.01 -14.41
CA GLU A 292 -18.47 -3.21 -13.39
C GLU A 292 -17.99 -2.88 -11.96
N SER A 293 -16.72 -2.49 -11.81
CA SER A 293 -16.04 -2.13 -10.56
C SER A 293 -15.70 -0.65 -10.44
#